data_AF-A0A1Q7AZI5-F1
#
_entry.id   AF-A0A1Q7AZI5-F1
#
_cell.length_a   1.000
_cell.length_b   1.000
_cell.length_c   1.000
_cell.angle_alpha   90.00
_cell.angle_beta   90.00
_cell.angle_gamma   90.00
#
_symmetry.space_group_name_H-M   'P 1'
#
loop_
_entity.id
_entity.type
_entity.pdbx_description
1 polymer ?
#
loop_
_entity_poly.entity_id
_entity_poly.type
_entity_poly.pdbx_seq_one_letter_code
_entity_poly.pdbx_strand_id
1 'polypeptide(L)'
;MTNGIRIAPSVLSADLARLTDQVAQVLEAGADWLHVDVMDGRFVPNITFGASMIETLRKLTDKPIDVHLMVVEPEHYIESFAGAGASVFTLHPEATIHVQRQLDTVKKLGMMAGLALNPATPLAHAEEVVRDLDLLLIMTVNPGFGGQNYLPGSSEKIQRARALLTAHRAQCFLEVDGGISRQTIAAAHQAGADTFVAGNAIFASANPGREVQELRRRCMATFNATDLRTNRPAGIADYRGKVVLLNIWATWCPPCRAEMPSMERLHKKLAGTDFRIAAVSVDGDAFYSQEQAGPKEIMAFASNLGLTFDILHDPTGAIRKSYDIFGVPESYLIDRDGVIVKRVIGAADWEDPVNEMLIRRLLNAQ
;
A
#
# COMPACT_ATOMS: atom_id res chain seq x y z
N MET A 1 -6.63 4.11 -13.32
CA MET A 1 -7.03 3.65 -11.98
C MET A 1 -6.17 4.36 -10.97
N THR A 2 -6.80 5.03 -10.01
CA THR A 2 -6.14 5.85 -8.98
C THR A 2 -5.23 4.99 -8.10
N ASN A 3 -4.12 5.58 -7.65
CA ASN A 3 -3.15 5.05 -6.67
C ASN A 3 -3.77 4.91 -5.25
N GLY A 4 -5.06 4.59 -5.16
CA GLY A 4 -5.75 4.51 -3.88
C GLY A 4 -5.44 3.22 -3.14
N ILE A 5 -5.07 3.35 -1.87
CA ILE A 5 -5.02 2.24 -0.90
C ILE A 5 -6.43 1.67 -0.76
N ARG A 6 -6.59 0.37 -0.99
CA ARG A 6 -7.83 -0.37 -0.75
C ARG A 6 -7.66 -1.33 0.42
N ILE A 7 -8.48 -1.19 1.44
CA ILE A 7 -8.57 -2.15 2.55
C ILE A 7 -9.79 -3.03 2.31
N ALA A 8 -9.57 -4.34 2.19
CA ALA A 8 -10.59 -5.36 1.98
C ALA A 8 -10.62 -6.32 3.19
N PRO A 9 -11.43 -6.06 4.23
CA PRO A 9 -11.49 -6.93 5.40
C PRO A 9 -11.96 -8.34 5.00
N SER A 10 -11.19 -9.38 5.38
CA SER A 10 -11.57 -10.77 5.13
C SER A 10 -12.56 -11.25 6.20
N VAL A 11 -13.78 -11.56 5.76
CA VAL A 11 -14.87 -12.02 6.65
C VAL A 11 -14.62 -13.41 7.23
N LEU A 12 -13.58 -14.13 6.76
CA LEU A 12 -13.14 -15.40 7.35
C LEU A 12 -12.83 -15.27 8.84
N SER A 13 -12.35 -14.10 9.27
CA SER A 13 -12.01 -13.81 10.68
C SER A 13 -13.13 -13.11 11.45
N ALA A 14 -14.29 -12.84 10.82
CA ALA A 14 -15.42 -12.20 11.47
C ALA A 14 -16.13 -13.17 12.45
N ASP A 15 -16.72 -12.61 13.49
CA ASP A 15 -17.67 -13.34 14.33
C ASP A 15 -18.98 -13.50 13.54
N LEU A 16 -19.24 -14.70 13.05
CA LEU A 16 -20.41 -15.00 12.23
C LEU A 16 -21.74 -14.72 12.94
N ALA A 17 -21.78 -14.79 14.27
CA ALA A 17 -22.97 -14.44 15.05
C ALA A 17 -23.24 -12.92 15.05
N ARG A 18 -22.25 -12.12 14.68
CA ARG A 18 -22.27 -10.65 14.66
C ARG A 18 -21.88 -10.08 13.30
N LEU A 19 -21.97 -10.88 12.24
CA LEU A 19 -21.47 -10.54 10.91
C LEU A 19 -22.04 -9.20 10.42
N THR A 20 -23.36 -9.01 10.53
CA THR A 20 -24.04 -7.77 10.12
C THR A 20 -23.45 -6.53 10.80
N ASP A 21 -23.27 -6.58 12.12
CA ASP A 21 -22.75 -5.47 12.91
C ASP A 21 -21.28 -5.18 12.57
N GLN A 22 -20.46 -6.23 12.46
CA GLN A 22 -19.03 -6.08 12.17
C GLN A 22 -18.80 -5.58 10.73
N VAL A 23 -19.60 -6.06 9.77
CA VAL A 23 -19.57 -5.58 8.38
C VAL A 23 -19.98 -4.11 8.31
N ALA A 24 -21.06 -3.71 9.01
CA ALA A 24 -21.46 -2.30 9.08
C ALA A 24 -20.32 -1.42 9.64
N GLN A 25 -19.69 -1.83 10.74
CA GLN A 25 -18.58 -1.09 11.36
C GLN A 25 -17.40 -0.86 10.43
N VAL A 26 -16.96 -1.89 9.69
CA VAL A 26 -15.83 -1.74 8.76
C VAL A 26 -16.20 -0.91 7.54
N LEU A 27 -17.43 -1.04 7.04
CA LEU A 27 -17.93 -0.27 5.90
C LEU A 27 -18.07 1.23 6.21
N GLU A 28 -18.66 1.56 7.37
CA GLU A 28 -18.79 2.92 7.91
C GLU A 28 -17.41 3.55 8.15
N ALA A 29 -16.44 2.76 8.60
CA ALA A 29 -15.07 3.20 8.79
C ALA A 29 -14.27 3.35 7.48
N GLY A 30 -14.87 3.02 6.34
CA GLY A 30 -14.29 3.23 5.03
C GLY A 30 -13.51 2.04 4.47
N ALA A 31 -13.86 0.79 4.82
CA ALA A 31 -13.39 -0.38 4.07
C ALA A 31 -13.84 -0.25 2.61
N ASP A 32 -12.95 -0.48 1.65
CA ASP A 32 -13.27 -0.26 0.23
C ASP A 32 -14.09 -1.42 -0.31
N TRP A 33 -13.65 -2.65 -0.02
CA TRP A 33 -14.26 -3.91 -0.44
C TRP A 33 -14.50 -4.82 0.77
N LEU A 34 -15.21 -5.93 0.57
CA LEU A 34 -15.21 -7.06 1.49
C LEU A 34 -14.58 -8.26 0.81
N HIS A 35 -13.67 -8.95 1.50
CA HIS A 35 -12.98 -10.13 0.96
C HIS A 35 -13.61 -11.41 1.51
N VAL A 36 -13.84 -12.39 0.64
CA VAL A 36 -14.46 -13.68 0.95
C VAL A 36 -13.57 -14.81 0.49
N ASP A 37 -12.99 -15.50 1.46
CA ASP A 37 -12.18 -16.69 1.26
C ASP A 37 -13.07 -17.94 1.12
N VAL A 38 -13.12 -18.53 -0.07
CA VAL A 38 -13.90 -19.74 -0.37
C VAL A 38 -12.98 -20.94 -0.50
N MET A 39 -13.21 -21.95 0.34
CA MET A 39 -12.36 -23.14 0.46
C MET A 39 -13.21 -24.41 0.40
N ASP A 40 -12.74 -25.42 -0.36
CA ASP A 40 -13.47 -26.67 -0.62
C ASP A 40 -12.96 -27.91 0.12
N GLY A 41 -11.91 -27.77 0.95
CA GLY A 41 -11.26 -28.89 1.63
C GLY A 41 -10.41 -29.79 0.71
N ARG A 42 -10.26 -29.44 -0.56
CA ARG A 42 -9.47 -30.17 -1.57
C ARG A 42 -8.24 -29.39 -1.97
N PHE A 43 -8.41 -28.16 -2.45
CA PHE A 43 -7.30 -27.30 -2.84
C PHE A 43 -6.50 -26.85 -1.62
N VAL A 44 -7.20 -26.54 -0.52
CA VAL A 44 -6.64 -26.26 0.80
C VAL A 44 -7.26 -27.16 1.86
N PRO A 45 -6.57 -27.46 2.98
CA PRO A 45 -7.06 -28.37 4.01
C PRO A 45 -8.06 -27.69 4.98
N ASN A 46 -9.02 -26.92 4.45
CA ASN A 46 -10.06 -26.26 5.23
C ASN A 46 -11.32 -26.03 4.37
N ILE A 47 -12.47 -25.87 5.00
CA ILE A 47 -13.77 -25.61 4.35
C ILE A 47 -14.36 -24.35 4.98
N THR A 48 -14.80 -23.41 4.14
CA THR A 48 -15.35 -22.12 4.61
C THR A 48 -16.78 -21.93 4.14
N PHE A 49 -17.00 -20.96 3.24
CA PHE A 49 -18.31 -20.52 2.80
C PHE A 49 -18.50 -20.80 1.31
N GLY A 50 -19.75 -20.70 0.85
CA GLY A 50 -20.09 -20.71 -0.57
C GLY A 50 -20.92 -19.48 -0.95
N ALA A 51 -21.68 -19.58 -2.05
CA ALA A 51 -22.49 -18.50 -2.60
C ALA A 51 -23.43 -17.81 -1.57
N SER A 52 -23.94 -18.55 -0.59
CA SER A 52 -24.84 -18.01 0.45
C SER A 52 -24.20 -16.90 1.30
N MET A 53 -22.88 -16.94 1.52
CA MET A 53 -22.16 -15.86 2.20
C MET A 53 -22.12 -14.61 1.32
N ILE A 54 -21.86 -14.77 0.03
CA ILE A 54 -21.84 -13.67 -0.96
C ILE A 54 -23.22 -13.00 -1.01
N GLU A 55 -24.29 -13.79 -1.11
CA GLU A 55 -25.67 -13.28 -1.09
C GLU A 55 -26.00 -12.52 0.20
N THR A 56 -25.50 -13.03 1.34
CA THR A 56 -25.68 -12.38 2.64
C THR A 56 -24.98 -11.02 2.68
N LEU A 57 -23.71 -10.96 2.28
CA LEU A 57 -22.94 -9.72 2.24
C LEU A 57 -23.51 -8.74 1.22
N ARG A 58 -24.00 -9.22 0.06
CA ARG A 58 -24.58 -8.37 -0.98
C ARG A 58 -25.82 -7.63 -0.50
N LYS A 59 -26.59 -8.21 0.43
CA LYS A 59 -27.74 -7.53 1.07
C LYS A 59 -27.34 -6.41 2.04
N LEU A 60 -26.07 -6.39 2.49
CA LEU A 60 -25.58 -5.45 3.50
C LEU A 60 -24.87 -4.24 2.92
N THR A 61 -24.46 -4.28 1.65
CA THR A 61 -23.66 -3.21 1.04
C THR A 61 -23.86 -3.19 -0.46
N ASP A 62 -23.43 -2.11 -1.11
CA ASP A 62 -23.21 -2.02 -2.57
C ASP A 62 -21.71 -2.03 -2.93
N LYS A 63 -20.81 -1.99 -1.92
CA LYS A 63 -19.37 -2.05 -2.16
C LYS A 63 -18.97 -3.39 -2.81
N PRO A 64 -17.86 -3.43 -3.57
CA PRO A 64 -17.40 -4.66 -4.19
C PRO A 64 -17.19 -5.80 -3.18
N ILE A 65 -17.65 -6.99 -3.56
CA ILE A 65 -17.37 -8.24 -2.86
C ILE A 65 -16.32 -8.99 -3.66
N ASP A 66 -15.14 -9.10 -3.10
CA ASP A 66 -13.99 -9.78 -3.69
C ASP A 66 -13.94 -11.22 -3.20
N VAL A 67 -14.03 -12.16 -4.14
CA VAL A 67 -14.18 -13.59 -3.83
C VAL A 67 -12.95 -14.33 -4.31
N HIS A 68 -12.22 -14.89 -3.35
CA HIS A 68 -10.98 -15.61 -3.55
C HIS A 68 -11.22 -17.12 -3.47
N LEU A 69 -11.02 -17.80 -4.60
CA LEU A 69 -11.38 -19.20 -4.81
C LEU A 69 -10.17 -20.10 -4.55
N MET A 70 -10.10 -20.64 -3.34
CA MET A 70 -9.19 -21.71 -2.96
C MET A 70 -9.89 -23.06 -3.12
N VAL A 71 -10.32 -23.37 -4.34
CA VAL A 71 -11.07 -24.57 -4.71
C VAL A 71 -10.47 -25.25 -5.93
N VAL A 72 -10.67 -26.56 -6.10
CA VAL A 72 -10.38 -27.24 -7.36
C VAL A 72 -11.51 -26.99 -8.37
N GLU A 73 -11.18 -26.95 -9.66
CA GLU A 73 -12.17 -26.75 -10.75
C GLU A 73 -13.04 -25.49 -10.55
N PRO A 74 -12.43 -24.29 -10.39
CA PRO A 74 -13.12 -23.05 -10.08
C PRO A 74 -14.19 -22.67 -11.12
N GLU A 75 -14.07 -23.16 -12.36
CA GLU A 75 -15.07 -22.99 -13.43
C GLU A 75 -16.49 -23.40 -13.05
N HIS A 76 -16.67 -24.38 -12.15
CA HIS A 76 -17.99 -24.83 -11.72
C HIS A 76 -18.73 -23.79 -10.85
N TYR A 77 -18.03 -22.78 -10.33
CA TYR A 77 -18.58 -21.82 -9.39
C TYR A 77 -18.83 -20.45 -10.02
N ILE A 78 -18.24 -20.15 -11.17
CA ILE A 78 -18.24 -18.81 -11.79
C ILE A 78 -19.66 -18.25 -11.95
N GLU A 79 -20.59 -18.99 -12.57
CA GLU A 79 -21.95 -18.53 -12.82
C GLU A 79 -22.74 -18.32 -11.52
N SER A 80 -22.65 -19.28 -10.58
CA SER A 80 -23.39 -19.19 -9.32
C SER A 80 -22.90 -18.02 -8.45
N PHE A 81 -21.61 -17.73 -8.46
CA PHE A 81 -21.03 -16.65 -7.67
C PHE A 81 -21.31 -15.28 -8.29
N ALA A 82 -21.33 -15.19 -9.62
CA ALA A 82 -21.84 -14.00 -10.32
C ALA A 82 -23.30 -13.73 -9.93
N GLY A 83 -24.16 -14.76 -9.99
CA GLY A 83 -25.57 -14.66 -9.59
C GLY A 83 -25.77 -14.28 -8.11
N ALA A 84 -24.85 -14.67 -7.24
CA ALA A 84 -24.86 -14.31 -5.82
C ALA A 84 -24.44 -12.85 -5.54
N GLY A 85 -23.90 -12.15 -6.54
CA GLY A 85 -23.49 -10.75 -6.43
C GLY A 85 -21.99 -10.53 -6.17
N ALA A 86 -21.14 -11.51 -6.48
CA ALA A 86 -19.69 -11.31 -6.48
C ALA A 86 -19.30 -10.19 -7.45
N SER A 87 -18.33 -9.37 -7.07
CA SER A 87 -17.80 -8.28 -7.89
C SER A 87 -16.44 -8.61 -8.48
N VAL A 88 -15.65 -9.41 -7.77
CA VAL A 88 -14.35 -9.94 -8.21
C VAL A 88 -14.38 -11.45 -8.03
N PHE A 89 -13.82 -12.16 -8.99
CA PHE A 89 -13.64 -13.60 -8.93
C PHE A 89 -12.16 -13.91 -9.19
N THR A 90 -11.45 -14.29 -8.14
CA THR A 90 -10.00 -14.52 -8.15
C THR A 90 -9.72 -16.01 -8.00
N LEU A 91 -9.16 -16.64 -9.04
CA LEU A 91 -8.86 -18.07 -9.07
C LEU A 91 -7.36 -18.36 -8.96
N HIS A 92 -7.00 -19.57 -8.54
CA HIS A 92 -5.60 -20.05 -8.57
C HIS A 92 -5.30 -20.73 -9.92
N PRO A 93 -4.19 -20.39 -10.61
CA PRO A 93 -3.83 -21.02 -11.88
C PRO A 93 -3.57 -22.53 -11.75
N GLU A 94 -3.21 -23.00 -10.55
CA GLU A 94 -2.96 -24.41 -10.25
C GLU A 94 -4.26 -25.23 -10.18
N ALA A 95 -5.42 -24.56 -10.09
CA ALA A 95 -6.71 -25.21 -9.90
C ALA A 95 -7.49 -25.44 -11.21
N THR A 96 -7.01 -24.94 -12.35
CA THR A 96 -7.69 -25.07 -13.64
C THR A 96 -6.70 -25.27 -14.78
N ILE A 97 -7.11 -25.99 -15.84
CA ILE A 97 -6.25 -26.25 -17.01
C ILE A 97 -6.19 -25.02 -17.94
N HIS A 98 -7.27 -24.25 -18.03
CA HIS A 98 -7.45 -23.20 -19.04
C HIS A 98 -7.67 -21.81 -18.41
N VAL A 99 -6.66 -21.28 -17.73
CA VAL A 99 -6.70 -19.99 -17.02
C VAL A 99 -7.36 -18.88 -17.84
N GLN A 100 -6.86 -18.61 -19.06
CA GLN A 100 -7.35 -17.53 -19.91
C GLN A 100 -8.86 -17.66 -20.22
N ARG A 101 -9.36 -18.89 -20.46
CA ARG A 101 -10.79 -19.16 -20.69
C ARG A 101 -11.64 -18.79 -19.47
N GLN A 102 -11.14 -19.09 -18.28
CA GLN A 102 -11.89 -18.78 -17.05
C GLN A 102 -11.90 -17.28 -16.77
N LEU A 103 -10.79 -16.58 -16.99
CA LEU A 103 -10.75 -15.12 -16.89
C LEU A 103 -11.75 -14.45 -17.86
N ASP A 104 -11.83 -14.90 -19.11
CA ASP A 104 -12.79 -14.40 -20.09
C ASP A 104 -14.25 -14.70 -19.68
N THR A 105 -14.52 -15.90 -19.15
CA THR A 105 -15.86 -16.26 -18.64
C THR A 105 -16.29 -15.35 -17.49
N VAL A 106 -15.40 -15.09 -16.52
CA VAL A 106 -15.64 -14.18 -15.40
C VAL A 106 -16.00 -12.78 -15.90
N LYS A 107 -15.24 -12.25 -16.87
CA LYS A 107 -15.50 -10.92 -17.46
C LYS A 107 -16.84 -10.86 -18.21
N LYS A 108 -17.21 -11.89 -18.96
CA LYS A 108 -18.50 -11.96 -19.68
C LYS A 108 -19.71 -11.92 -18.75
N LEU A 109 -19.55 -12.36 -17.51
CA LEU A 109 -20.58 -12.26 -16.47
C LEU A 109 -20.55 -10.94 -15.70
N GLY A 110 -19.69 -9.98 -16.10
CA GLY A 110 -19.65 -8.64 -15.53
C GLY A 110 -18.85 -8.52 -14.24
N MET A 111 -18.09 -9.54 -13.85
CA MET A 111 -17.18 -9.51 -12.70
C MET A 111 -15.76 -9.09 -13.13
N MET A 112 -14.99 -8.56 -12.18
CA MET A 112 -13.54 -8.39 -12.35
C MET A 112 -12.83 -9.74 -12.23
N ALA A 113 -11.94 -10.05 -13.17
CA ALA A 113 -11.22 -11.32 -13.22
C ALA A 113 -9.85 -11.24 -12.55
N GLY A 114 -9.65 -12.09 -11.54
CA GLY A 114 -8.44 -12.14 -10.74
C GLY A 114 -7.66 -13.44 -10.87
N LEU A 115 -6.35 -13.37 -10.67
CA LEU A 115 -5.48 -14.53 -10.49
C LEU A 115 -4.74 -14.44 -9.15
N ALA A 116 -4.82 -15.48 -8.33
CA ALA A 116 -4.08 -15.62 -7.08
C ALA A 116 -2.83 -16.47 -7.29
N LEU A 117 -1.69 -16.05 -6.74
CA LEU A 117 -0.45 -16.81 -6.78
C LEU A 117 -0.03 -17.22 -5.37
N ASN A 118 -0.01 -18.52 -5.10
CA ASN A 118 0.55 -19.08 -3.88
C ASN A 118 2.00 -18.65 -3.67
N PRO A 119 2.56 -18.72 -2.45
CA PRO A 119 3.93 -18.26 -2.18
C PRO A 119 4.96 -18.82 -3.16
N ALA A 120 4.89 -20.14 -3.45
CA ALA A 120 5.82 -20.83 -4.34
C ALA A 120 5.55 -20.61 -5.86
N THR A 121 4.36 -20.13 -6.24
CA THR A 121 3.94 -20.07 -7.64
C THR A 121 4.63 -18.92 -8.36
N PRO A 122 5.38 -19.19 -9.45
CA PRO A 122 6.15 -18.15 -10.11
C PRO A 122 5.24 -17.19 -10.89
N LEU A 123 5.65 -15.93 -10.98
CA LEU A 123 4.93 -14.87 -11.71
C LEU A 123 4.68 -15.19 -13.19
N ALA A 124 5.48 -16.10 -13.78
CA ALA A 124 5.28 -16.60 -15.13
C ALA A 124 3.88 -17.22 -15.36
N HIS A 125 3.19 -17.69 -14.31
CA HIS A 125 1.80 -18.17 -14.43
C HIS A 125 0.80 -17.05 -14.76
N ALA A 126 1.16 -15.79 -14.48
CA ALA A 126 0.34 -14.62 -14.78
C ALA A 126 0.82 -13.85 -16.03
N GLU A 127 2.08 -14.01 -16.44
CA GLU A 127 2.74 -13.17 -17.45
C GLU A 127 2.01 -13.16 -18.80
N GLU A 128 1.62 -14.33 -19.31
CA GLU A 128 0.94 -14.46 -20.61
C GLU A 128 -0.50 -13.94 -20.60
N VAL A 129 -1.14 -13.86 -19.43
CA VAL A 129 -2.53 -13.40 -19.27
C VAL A 129 -2.62 -12.05 -18.55
N VAL A 130 -1.49 -11.37 -18.32
CA VAL A 130 -1.42 -10.18 -17.45
C VAL A 130 -2.32 -9.03 -17.89
N ARG A 131 -2.62 -8.94 -19.21
CA ARG A 131 -3.55 -7.94 -19.77
C ARG A 131 -5.01 -8.32 -19.64
N ASP A 132 -5.30 -9.59 -19.38
CA ASP A 132 -6.64 -10.09 -19.12
C ASP A 132 -6.99 -9.98 -17.62
N LEU A 133 -6.03 -9.67 -16.74
CA LEU A 133 -6.26 -9.51 -15.30
C LEU A 133 -6.78 -8.12 -14.96
N ASP A 134 -7.84 -8.09 -14.14
CA ASP A 134 -8.27 -6.89 -13.42
C ASP A 134 -7.67 -6.87 -11.99
N LEU A 135 -7.31 -8.05 -11.46
CA LEU A 135 -6.67 -8.21 -10.15
C LEU A 135 -5.59 -9.31 -10.18
N LEU A 136 -4.46 -9.05 -9.54
CA LEU A 136 -3.41 -10.04 -9.26
C LEU A 136 -3.23 -10.11 -7.75
N LEU A 137 -3.57 -11.25 -7.15
CA LEU A 137 -3.43 -11.51 -5.73
C LEU A 137 -2.13 -12.26 -5.46
N ILE A 138 -1.27 -11.68 -4.61
CA ILE A 138 -0.06 -12.34 -4.12
C ILE A 138 -0.34 -12.87 -2.71
N MET A 139 -0.37 -14.19 -2.57
CA MET A 139 -0.46 -14.83 -1.26
C MET A 139 0.84 -14.60 -0.48
N THR A 140 0.74 -13.99 0.69
CA THR A 140 1.86 -13.71 1.60
C THR A 140 1.87 -14.66 2.81
N VAL A 141 1.01 -15.68 2.78
CA VAL A 141 0.97 -16.88 3.64
C VAL A 141 0.58 -18.08 2.76
N ASN A 142 0.70 -19.31 3.26
CA ASN A 142 0.08 -20.45 2.57
C ASN A 142 -1.45 -20.38 2.78
N PRO A 143 -2.26 -20.51 1.71
CA PRO A 143 -3.71 -20.40 1.83
C PRO A 143 -4.31 -21.51 2.72
N GLY A 144 -5.48 -21.23 3.30
CA GLY A 144 -6.27 -22.20 4.08
C GLY A 144 -6.61 -21.76 5.50
N PHE A 145 -5.83 -20.86 6.11
CA PHE A 145 -6.07 -20.43 7.49
C PHE A 145 -5.77 -18.94 7.70
N GLY A 146 -6.60 -18.26 8.48
CA GLY A 146 -6.34 -16.91 8.97
C GLY A 146 -5.28 -16.89 10.09
N GLY A 147 -4.79 -15.69 10.43
CA GLY A 147 -3.90 -15.48 11.59
C GLY A 147 -2.44 -15.91 11.40
N GLN A 148 -2.05 -16.31 10.19
CA GLN A 148 -0.67 -16.66 9.86
C GLN A 148 0.24 -15.43 9.72
N ASN A 149 1.54 -15.64 9.91
CA ASN A 149 2.55 -14.57 9.82
C ASN A 149 2.95 -14.32 8.36
N TYR A 150 3.08 -13.04 8.01
CA TYR A 150 3.59 -12.59 6.71
C TYR A 150 4.94 -13.24 6.38
N LEU A 151 5.02 -13.95 5.25
CA LEU A 151 6.18 -14.74 4.88
C LEU A 151 7.37 -13.84 4.49
N PRO A 152 8.59 -14.16 4.97
CA PRO A 152 9.82 -13.54 4.46
C PRO A 152 9.93 -13.69 2.94
N GLY A 153 10.30 -12.63 2.22
CA GLY A 153 10.40 -12.61 0.76
C GLY A 153 9.12 -12.22 0.01
N SER A 154 7.96 -12.14 0.69
CA SER A 154 6.70 -11.69 0.08
C SER A 154 6.82 -10.31 -0.57
N SER A 155 7.48 -9.36 0.10
CA SER A 155 7.70 -8.01 -0.43
C SER A 155 8.52 -8.00 -1.74
N GLU A 156 9.48 -8.90 -1.90
CA GLU A 156 10.24 -9.02 -3.16
C GLU A 156 9.33 -9.52 -4.30
N LYS A 157 8.46 -10.50 -4.01
CA LYS A 157 7.50 -11.01 -4.98
C LYS A 157 6.48 -9.94 -5.39
N ILE A 158 6.00 -9.14 -4.44
CA ILE A 158 5.10 -8.00 -4.70
C ILE A 158 5.80 -6.97 -5.60
N GLN A 159 7.07 -6.63 -5.34
CA GLN A 159 7.84 -5.69 -6.16
C GLN A 159 7.99 -6.19 -7.60
N ARG A 160 8.33 -7.48 -7.78
CA ARG A 160 8.43 -8.11 -9.10
C ARG A 160 7.07 -8.15 -9.81
N ALA A 161 5.98 -8.41 -9.09
CA ALA A 161 4.62 -8.37 -9.63
C ALA A 161 4.26 -6.96 -10.11
N ARG A 162 4.53 -5.92 -9.31
CA ARG A 162 4.30 -4.53 -9.71
C ARG A 162 5.11 -4.14 -10.95
N ALA A 163 6.36 -4.60 -11.04
CA ALA A 163 7.21 -4.38 -12.22
C ALA A 163 6.60 -5.04 -13.47
N LEU A 164 6.12 -6.29 -13.37
CA LEU A 164 5.43 -7.00 -14.44
C LEU A 164 4.18 -6.23 -14.92
N LEU A 165 3.29 -5.84 -13.99
CA LEU A 165 2.10 -5.04 -14.32
C LEU A 165 2.45 -3.73 -15.02
N THR A 166 3.50 -3.05 -14.56
CA THR A 166 3.97 -1.78 -15.13
C THR A 166 4.53 -1.97 -16.54
N ALA A 167 5.36 -3.00 -16.75
CA ALA A 167 5.97 -3.29 -18.06
C ALA A 167 4.91 -3.58 -19.14
N HIS A 168 3.81 -4.24 -18.75
CA HIS A 168 2.71 -4.56 -19.67
C HIS A 168 1.64 -3.47 -19.76
N ARG A 169 1.78 -2.38 -19.00
CA ARG A 169 0.77 -1.31 -18.83
C ARG A 169 -0.60 -1.87 -18.43
N ALA A 170 -0.59 -2.94 -17.62
CA ALA A 170 -1.80 -3.61 -17.19
C ALA A 170 -2.59 -2.70 -16.25
N GLN A 171 -3.89 -2.58 -16.51
CA GLN A 171 -4.85 -1.95 -15.61
C GLN A 171 -5.33 -3.02 -14.64
N CYS A 172 -4.50 -3.32 -13.64
CA CYS A 172 -4.71 -4.43 -12.72
C CYS A 172 -4.37 -4.00 -11.29
N PHE A 173 -5.27 -4.33 -10.35
CA PHE A 173 -5.03 -4.18 -8.92
C PHE A 173 -3.98 -5.18 -8.45
N LEU A 174 -3.08 -4.75 -7.57
CA LEU A 174 -2.11 -5.66 -6.95
C LEU A 174 -2.52 -5.87 -5.50
N GLU A 175 -3.15 -7.01 -5.27
CA GLU A 175 -3.66 -7.41 -3.96
C GLU A 175 -2.65 -8.28 -3.21
N VAL A 176 -2.70 -8.20 -1.88
CA VAL A 176 -1.97 -9.08 -0.98
C VAL A 176 -2.91 -9.65 0.09
N ASP A 177 -2.79 -10.95 0.35
CA ASP A 177 -3.52 -11.64 1.41
C ASP A 177 -2.58 -12.54 2.23
N GLY A 178 -2.67 -12.40 3.55
CA GLY A 178 -1.91 -13.18 4.51
C GLY A 178 -1.02 -12.35 5.45
N GLY A 179 -1.41 -12.26 6.71
CA GLY A 179 -0.57 -11.60 7.73
C GLY A 179 -0.44 -10.09 7.56
N ILE A 180 -1.37 -9.44 6.86
CA ILE A 180 -1.45 -7.98 6.80
C ILE A 180 -1.93 -7.44 8.15
N SER A 181 -1.12 -6.58 8.74
CA SER A 181 -1.32 -5.97 10.04
C SER A 181 -0.70 -4.58 10.07
N ARG A 182 -0.79 -3.93 11.24
CA ARG A 182 -0.10 -2.67 11.54
C ARG A 182 1.41 -2.71 11.26
N GLN A 183 2.04 -3.87 11.37
CA GLN A 183 3.48 -4.03 11.19
C GLN A 183 3.87 -4.29 9.73
N THR A 184 2.98 -4.87 8.93
CA THR A 184 3.33 -5.42 7.60
C THR A 184 2.73 -4.62 6.44
N ILE A 185 1.61 -3.92 6.65
CA ILE A 185 0.89 -3.24 5.57
C ILE A 185 1.74 -2.18 4.85
N ALA A 186 2.50 -1.38 5.59
CA ALA A 186 3.35 -0.34 5.02
C ALA A 186 4.46 -0.94 4.13
N ALA A 187 5.04 -2.08 4.54
CA ALA A 187 6.06 -2.76 3.76
C ALA A 187 5.47 -3.39 2.48
N ALA A 188 4.29 -3.98 2.55
CA ALA A 188 3.59 -4.51 1.38
C ALA A 188 3.19 -3.38 0.41
N HIS A 189 2.74 -2.23 0.93
CA HIS A 189 2.43 -1.06 0.13
C HIS A 189 3.67 -0.50 -0.58
N GLN A 190 4.78 -0.34 0.16
CA GLN A 190 6.06 0.13 -0.40
C GLN A 190 6.60 -0.83 -1.46
N ALA A 191 6.35 -2.13 -1.32
CA ALA A 191 6.68 -3.12 -2.34
C ALA A 191 5.82 -2.98 -3.61
N GLY A 192 4.70 -2.25 -3.55
CA GLY A 192 3.88 -1.90 -4.70
C GLY A 192 2.45 -2.42 -4.63
N ALA A 193 2.03 -3.10 -3.56
CA ALA A 193 0.63 -3.50 -3.39
C ALA A 193 -0.27 -2.27 -3.22
N ASP A 194 -1.52 -2.39 -3.67
CA ASP A 194 -2.54 -1.34 -3.55
C ASP A 194 -3.89 -1.84 -3.01
N THR A 195 -4.20 -3.14 -3.05
CA THR A 195 -5.28 -3.76 -2.27
C THR A 195 -4.71 -4.62 -1.15
N PHE A 196 -5.30 -4.53 0.04
CA PHE A 196 -4.82 -5.20 1.24
C PHE A 196 -5.94 -5.99 1.90
N VAL A 197 -5.81 -7.31 1.90
CA VAL A 197 -6.72 -8.20 2.61
C VAL A 197 -6.25 -8.36 4.06
N ALA A 198 -7.13 -8.07 5.00
CA ALA A 198 -6.83 -8.20 6.43
C ALA A 198 -8.03 -8.81 7.18
N GLY A 199 -7.87 -10.04 7.67
CA GLY A 199 -8.87 -10.71 8.51
C GLY A 199 -8.63 -10.45 10.00
N ASN A 200 -7.77 -11.27 10.60
CA ASN A 200 -7.53 -11.30 12.05
C ASN A 200 -7.15 -9.94 12.64
N ALA A 201 -6.29 -9.16 11.95
CA ALA A 201 -5.90 -7.83 12.43
C ALA A 201 -7.12 -6.93 12.71
N ILE A 202 -8.14 -7.00 11.85
CA ILE A 202 -9.35 -6.18 11.93
C ILE A 202 -10.37 -6.80 12.89
N PHE A 203 -10.82 -8.04 12.62
CA PHE A 203 -11.98 -8.59 13.30
C PHE A 203 -11.70 -9.14 14.71
N ALA A 204 -10.43 -9.42 15.06
CA ALA A 204 -10.05 -9.72 16.44
C ALA A 204 -9.78 -8.46 17.28
N SER A 205 -9.78 -7.26 16.67
CA SER A 205 -9.63 -6.01 17.41
C SER A 205 -10.90 -5.65 18.18
N ALA A 206 -10.75 -4.90 19.27
CA ALA A 206 -11.90 -4.40 20.03
C ALA A 206 -12.77 -3.41 19.23
N ASN A 207 -12.24 -2.83 18.14
CA ASN A 207 -12.97 -1.91 17.27
C ASN A 207 -12.51 -2.11 15.81
N PRO A 208 -13.16 -3.01 15.06
CA PRO A 208 -12.84 -3.32 13.66
C PRO A 208 -12.77 -2.08 12.76
N GLY A 209 -13.71 -1.14 12.92
CA GLY A 209 -13.73 0.09 12.13
C GLY A 209 -12.48 0.96 12.36
N ARG A 210 -12.06 1.14 13.61
CA ARG A 210 -10.82 1.86 13.94
C ARG A 210 -9.59 1.17 13.37
N GLU A 211 -9.59 -0.16 13.28
CA GLU A 211 -8.47 -0.88 12.69
C GLU A 211 -8.37 -0.66 11.18
N VAL A 212 -9.49 -0.63 10.46
CA VAL A 212 -9.50 -0.28 9.01
C VAL A 212 -8.83 1.09 8.78
N GLN A 213 -9.20 2.08 9.58
CA GLN A 213 -8.63 3.43 9.51
C GLN A 213 -7.14 3.42 9.84
N GLU A 214 -6.74 2.66 10.85
CA GLU A 214 -5.34 2.54 11.28
C GLU A 214 -4.46 1.88 10.21
N LEU A 215 -4.94 0.81 9.59
CA LEU A 215 -4.25 0.14 8.49
C LEU A 215 -4.08 1.09 7.29
N ARG A 216 -5.15 1.78 6.88
CA ARG A 216 -5.07 2.79 5.81
C ARG A 216 -4.07 3.90 6.17
N ARG A 217 -4.12 4.41 7.41
CA ARG A 217 -3.24 5.47 7.89
C ARG A 217 -1.76 5.09 7.81
N ARG A 218 -1.41 3.82 7.99
CA ARG A 218 -0.01 3.34 7.91
C ARG A 218 0.56 3.35 6.50
N CYS A 219 -0.30 3.44 5.50
CA CYS A 219 0.10 3.66 4.12
C CYS A 219 0.15 5.16 3.76
N MET A 220 -0.35 6.03 4.65
CA MET A 220 -0.30 7.48 4.48
C MET A 220 0.92 8.09 5.17
N ALA A 221 1.43 9.17 4.60
CA ALA A 221 2.46 9.95 5.24
C ALA A 221 1.86 10.72 6.42
N THR A 222 2.56 10.74 7.56
CA THR A 222 2.23 11.61 8.70
C THR A 222 3.51 12.07 9.38
N PHE A 223 3.65 13.37 9.63
CA PHE A 223 4.72 13.91 10.47
C PHE A 223 4.26 15.20 11.14
N ASN A 224 4.92 15.56 12.25
CA ASN A 224 4.80 16.86 12.91
C ASN A 224 6.22 17.38 13.14
N ALA A 225 6.49 18.60 12.67
CA ALA A 225 7.77 19.27 12.80
C ALA A 225 7.55 20.79 12.95
N THR A 226 8.63 21.55 13.16
CA THR A 226 8.59 23.02 13.11
C THR A 226 9.25 23.50 11.83
N ASP A 227 8.58 24.36 11.06
CA ASP A 227 9.21 25.07 9.96
C ASP A 227 10.19 26.12 10.51
N LEU A 228 11.47 25.98 10.18
CA LEU A 228 12.52 26.83 10.74
C LEU A 228 12.56 28.24 10.13
N ARG A 229 11.90 28.49 9.00
CA ARG A 229 11.77 29.83 8.42
C ARG A 229 10.61 30.60 9.03
N THR A 230 9.47 29.93 9.25
CA THR A 230 8.26 30.57 9.77
C THR A 230 8.09 30.44 11.28
N ASN A 231 8.82 29.51 11.90
CA ASN A 231 8.71 29.11 13.30
C ASN A 231 7.29 28.65 13.68
N ARG A 232 6.61 27.96 12.76
CA ARG A 232 5.26 27.41 12.95
C ARG A 232 5.27 25.88 12.89
N PRO A 233 4.35 25.21 13.59
CA PRO A 233 4.12 23.78 13.38
C PRO A 233 3.79 23.51 11.91
N ALA A 234 4.39 22.46 11.37
CA ALA A 234 4.17 21.97 10.02
C ALA A 234 4.00 20.45 10.05
N GLY A 235 3.10 19.94 9.23
CA GLY A 235 2.84 18.52 9.06
C GLY A 235 2.35 18.21 7.66
N ILE A 236 2.08 16.92 7.39
CA ILE A 236 1.64 16.49 6.06
C ILE A 236 0.36 17.20 5.58
N ALA A 237 -0.50 17.62 6.51
CA ALA A 237 -1.76 18.29 6.20
C ALA A 237 -1.55 19.66 5.51
N ASP A 238 -0.42 20.33 5.76
CA ASP A 238 -0.06 21.60 5.13
C ASP A 238 0.29 21.44 3.65
N TYR A 239 0.53 20.21 3.21
CA TYR A 239 0.89 19.85 1.84
C TYR A 239 -0.26 19.19 1.07
N ARG A 240 -1.51 19.25 1.57
CA ARG A 240 -2.66 18.64 0.89
C ARG A 240 -2.79 19.11 -0.58
N GLY A 241 -3.05 18.16 -1.48
CA GLY A 241 -3.17 18.42 -2.91
C GLY A 241 -1.84 18.66 -3.64
N LYS A 242 -0.70 18.56 -2.93
CA LYS A 242 0.65 18.67 -3.50
C LYS A 242 1.29 17.29 -3.64
N VAL A 243 2.22 17.17 -4.58
CA VAL A 243 3.14 16.02 -4.61
C VAL A 243 4.33 16.39 -3.74
N VAL A 244 4.62 15.58 -2.72
CA VAL A 244 5.61 15.93 -1.69
C VAL A 244 6.76 14.94 -1.71
N LEU A 245 7.98 15.46 -1.80
CA LEU A 245 9.18 14.72 -1.41
C LEU A 245 9.47 15.03 0.06
N LEU A 246 9.11 14.10 0.95
CA LEU A 246 9.49 14.16 2.36
C LEU A 246 10.90 13.58 2.49
N ASN A 247 11.84 14.37 2.98
CA ASN A 247 13.21 13.95 3.22
C ASN A 247 13.52 14.02 4.72
N ILE A 248 14.01 12.94 5.30
CA ILE A 248 14.41 12.87 6.71
C ILE A 248 15.93 12.84 6.74
N TRP A 249 16.54 13.85 7.36
CA TRP A 249 17.97 14.11 7.25
C TRP A 249 18.56 14.65 8.56
N ALA A 250 19.88 14.79 8.60
CA ALA A 250 20.55 15.51 9.68
C ALA A 250 21.78 16.27 9.17
N THR A 251 22.16 17.36 9.84
CA THR A 251 23.30 18.16 9.42
C THR A 251 24.57 17.33 9.44
N TRP A 252 24.80 16.50 10.44
CA TRP A 252 26.00 15.67 10.56
C TRP A 252 26.14 14.56 9.50
N CYS A 253 25.05 14.20 8.80
CA CYS A 253 24.97 13.03 7.93
C CYS A 253 25.59 13.28 6.54
N PRO A 254 26.75 12.68 6.19
CA PRO A 254 27.41 12.95 4.91
C PRO A 254 26.59 12.57 3.66
N PRO A 255 25.89 11.41 3.61
CA PRO A 255 25.04 11.09 2.47
C PRO A 255 23.89 12.11 2.30
N CYS A 256 23.34 12.63 3.40
CA CYS A 256 22.32 13.69 3.36
C CYS A 256 22.86 14.97 2.70
N ARG A 257 24.08 15.39 3.04
CA ARG A 257 24.72 16.56 2.41
C ARG A 257 24.96 16.34 0.91
N ALA A 258 25.25 15.11 0.51
CA ALA A 258 25.54 14.76 -0.88
C ALA A 258 24.30 14.81 -1.78
N GLU A 259 23.10 14.45 -1.29
CA GLU A 259 21.86 14.46 -2.07
C GLU A 259 21.21 15.85 -2.20
N MET A 260 21.41 16.72 -1.21
CA MET A 260 20.73 18.03 -1.13
C MET A 260 20.90 18.94 -2.36
N PRO A 261 22.09 19.04 -2.99
CA PRO A 261 22.23 19.81 -4.23
C PRO A 261 21.33 19.30 -5.36
N SER A 262 21.14 17.98 -5.48
CA SER A 262 20.25 17.37 -6.48
C SER A 262 18.78 17.69 -6.16
N MET A 263 18.39 17.60 -4.88
CA MET A 263 17.05 18.01 -4.43
C MET A 263 16.74 19.48 -4.73
N GLU A 264 17.68 20.39 -4.47
CA GLU A 264 17.50 21.82 -4.72
C GLU A 264 17.37 22.12 -6.23
N ARG A 265 18.16 21.45 -7.07
CA ARG A 265 18.03 21.58 -8.53
C ARG A 265 16.68 21.06 -9.03
N LEU A 266 16.23 19.90 -8.55
CA LEU A 266 14.90 19.39 -8.84
C LEU A 266 13.80 20.36 -8.38
N HIS A 267 13.92 20.90 -7.17
CA HIS A 267 12.96 21.87 -6.61
C HIS A 267 12.82 23.11 -7.50
N LYS A 268 13.96 23.68 -7.94
CA LYS A 268 14.00 24.80 -8.89
C LYS A 268 13.45 24.42 -10.26
N LYS A 269 13.81 23.24 -10.78
CA LYS A 269 13.35 22.75 -12.08
C LYS A 269 11.83 22.55 -12.15
N LEU A 270 11.21 22.16 -11.04
CA LEU A 270 9.77 21.97 -10.90
C LEU A 270 9.06 23.17 -10.23
N ALA A 271 9.75 24.32 -10.13
CA ALA A 271 9.14 25.55 -9.64
C ALA A 271 7.93 25.94 -10.50
N GLY A 272 6.87 26.43 -9.85
CA GLY A 272 5.59 26.74 -10.51
C GLY A 272 4.63 25.56 -10.65
N THR A 273 5.04 24.35 -10.28
CA THR A 273 4.14 23.18 -10.16
C THR A 273 3.66 22.98 -8.71
N ASP A 274 2.78 21.99 -8.53
CA ASP A 274 2.34 21.52 -7.20
C ASP A 274 3.35 20.62 -6.48
N PHE A 275 4.60 20.54 -6.96
CA PHE A 275 5.66 19.79 -6.28
C PHE A 275 6.22 20.56 -5.10
N ARG A 276 6.41 19.90 -3.95
CA ARG A 276 7.02 20.46 -2.74
C ARG A 276 8.04 19.49 -2.17
N ILE A 277 9.06 20.02 -1.49
CA ILE A 277 10.00 19.23 -0.69
C ILE A 277 9.84 19.67 0.75
N ALA A 278 9.58 18.71 1.63
CA ALA A 278 9.55 18.89 3.08
C ALA A 278 10.76 18.19 3.67
N ALA A 279 11.83 18.92 4.01
CA ALA A 279 13.06 18.34 4.53
C ALA A 279 13.10 18.44 6.07
N VAL A 280 12.76 17.36 6.75
CA VAL A 280 12.70 17.26 8.21
C VAL A 280 14.06 16.85 8.78
N SER A 281 14.73 17.78 9.43
CA SER A 281 15.94 17.51 10.21
C SER A 281 15.58 16.79 11.52
N VAL A 282 16.34 15.75 11.83
CA VAL A 282 16.32 15.02 13.12
C VAL A 282 17.50 15.38 14.02
N ASP A 283 18.21 16.47 13.72
CA ASP A 283 19.25 16.99 14.62
C ASP A 283 18.63 17.26 16.00
N GLY A 284 19.27 16.79 17.07
CA GLY A 284 18.69 16.85 18.42
C GLY A 284 17.94 15.58 18.86
N ASP A 285 17.61 14.65 17.96
CA ASP A 285 17.06 13.35 18.36
C ASP A 285 18.09 12.58 19.20
N ALA A 286 17.72 12.29 20.45
CA ALA A 286 18.54 11.56 21.41
C ALA A 286 18.91 10.14 20.97
N PHE A 287 18.25 9.60 19.94
CA PHE A 287 18.63 8.34 19.32
C PHE A 287 20.04 8.38 18.69
N TYR A 288 20.43 9.53 18.14
CA TYR A 288 21.75 9.72 17.55
C TYR A 288 22.72 10.28 18.59
N SER A 289 23.84 9.60 18.82
CA SER A 289 24.85 9.98 19.82
C SER A 289 25.80 11.11 19.38
N GLN A 290 25.54 11.73 18.23
CA GLN A 290 26.40 12.71 17.58
C GLN A 290 26.03 14.14 18.01
N GLU A 291 26.96 15.07 17.78
CA GLU A 291 26.81 16.48 18.12
C GLU A 291 25.53 17.07 17.49
N GLN A 292 24.67 17.63 18.33
CA GLN A 292 23.31 18.01 17.96
C GLN A 292 23.27 19.48 17.49
N ALA A 293 22.87 19.72 16.25
CA ALA A 293 22.62 21.06 15.74
C ALA A 293 21.26 21.60 16.22
N GLY A 294 21.23 22.86 16.65
CA GLY A 294 19.98 23.56 16.96
C GLY A 294 19.38 24.22 15.70
N PRO A 295 18.20 24.84 15.84
CA PRO A 295 17.51 25.52 14.74
C PRO A 295 18.38 26.52 13.96
N LYS A 296 19.26 27.25 14.66
CA LYS A 296 20.14 28.25 14.04
C LYS A 296 21.22 27.61 13.17
N GLU A 297 21.84 26.55 13.67
CA GLU A 297 22.89 25.81 12.99
C GLU A 297 22.33 25.09 11.76
N ILE A 298 21.13 24.50 11.87
CA ILE A 298 20.42 23.85 10.76
C ILE A 298 20.12 24.88 9.65
N MET A 299 19.58 26.05 10.02
CA MET A 299 19.28 27.09 9.04
C MET A 299 20.53 27.72 8.41
N ALA A 300 21.61 27.88 9.17
CA ALA A 300 22.89 28.32 8.64
C ALA A 300 23.43 27.32 7.62
N PHE A 301 23.35 26.02 7.93
CA PHE A 301 23.73 24.95 7.02
C PHE A 301 22.89 24.97 5.73
N ALA A 302 21.56 25.05 5.84
CA ALA A 302 20.67 25.13 4.68
C ALA A 302 20.94 26.38 3.81
N SER A 303 21.24 27.52 4.45
CA SER A 303 21.59 28.76 3.75
C SER A 303 22.92 28.64 3.00
N ASN A 304 23.92 27.99 3.60
CA ASN A 304 25.23 27.77 2.96
C ASN A 304 25.13 26.88 1.71
N LEU A 305 24.20 25.94 1.69
CA LEU A 305 23.90 25.11 0.52
C LEU A 305 22.93 25.78 -0.46
N GLY A 306 22.37 26.94 -0.13
CA GLY A 306 21.42 27.67 -0.96
C GLY A 306 20.08 26.96 -1.13
N LEU A 307 19.65 26.19 -0.11
CA LEU A 307 18.39 25.43 -0.16
C LEU A 307 17.18 26.36 -0.03
N THR A 308 16.22 26.21 -0.94
CA THR A 308 15.04 27.08 -1.04
C THR A 308 13.73 26.38 -0.69
N PHE A 309 13.70 25.05 -0.67
CA PHE A 309 12.56 24.27 -0.17
C PHE A 309 12.39 24.32 1.36
N ASP A 310 11.27 23.81 1.88
CA ASP A 310 10.92 23.88 3.30
C ASP A 310 11.91 23.09 4.17
N ILE A 311 12.49 23.77 5.16
CA ILE A 311 13.40 23.19 6.14
C ILE A 311 12.64 23.08 7.46
N LEU A 312 12.38 21.84 7.87
CA LEU A 312 11.61 21.50 9.05
C LEU A 312 12.51 20.85 10.11
N HIS A 313 12.10 20.88 11.37
CA HIS A 313 12.87 20.31 12.47
C HIS A 313 11.99 19.51 13.44
N ASP A 314 12.37 18.26 13.68
CA ASP A 314 11.81 17.39 14.73
C ASP A 314 12.95 16.90 15.65
N PRO A 315 13.28 17.64 16.72
CA PRO A 315 14.31 17.23 17.66
C PRO A 315 13.89 16.05 18.56
N THR A 316 12.62 15.63 18.52
CA THR A 316 12.12 14.55 19.37
C THR A 316 12.31 13.17 18.75
N GLY A 317 12.60 13.11 17.44
CA GLY A 317 12.66 11.86 16.69
C GLY A 317 11.29 11.17 16.56
N ALA A 318 10.18 11.89 16.70
CA ALA A 318 8.84 11.34 16.54
C ALA A 318 8.61 10.85 15.10
N ILE A 319 9.15 11.57 14.11
CA ILE A 319 9.11 11.17 12.71
C ILE A 319 9.86 9.85 12.51
N ARG A 320 11.00 9.65 13.19
CA ARG A 320 11.78 8.41 13.11
C ARG A 320 10.96 7.19 13.51
N LYS A 321 10.17 7.32 14.58
CA LYS A 321 9.26 6.27 15.08
C LYS A 321 8.05 6.07 14.16
N SER A 322 7.54 7.15 13.57
CA SER A 322 6.34 7.11 12.72
C SER A 322 6.60 6.41 11.39
N TYR A 323 7.82 6.54 10.86
CA TYR A 323 8.24 5.94 9.59
C TYR A 323 9.12 4.69 9.74
N ASP A 324 9.39 4.26 10.98
CA ASP A 324 10.25 3.13 11.32
C ASP A 324 11.60 3.18 10.58
N ILE A 325 12.30 4.30 10.74
CA ILE A 325 13.62 4.54 10.14
C ILE A 325 14.73 4.27 11.15
N PHE A 326 15.80 3.65 10.68
CA PHE A 326 16.98 3.29 11.49
C PHE A 326 18.22 4.11 11.13
N GLY A 327 18.17 4.86 10.03
CA GLY A 327 19.24 5.70 9.54
C GLY A 327 18.71 6.89 8.74
N VAL A 328 19.61 7.78 8.36
CA VAL A 328 19.34 8.91 7.48
C VAL A 328 20.42 8.98 6.38
N PRO A 329 20.11 9.48 5.18
CA PRO A 329 18.80 9.99 4.79
C PRO A 329 17.81 8.87 4.44
N GLU A 330 16.55 9.12 4.70
CA GLU A 330 15.45 8.36 4.13
C GLU A 330 14.43 9.33 3.52
N SER A 331 13.99 9.03 2.31
CA SER A 331 13.10 9.91 1.55
C SER A 331 11.84 9.18 1.11
N TYR A 332 10.72 9.88 1.14
CA TYR A 332 9.40 9.38 0.78
C TYR A 332 8.79 10.29 -0.27
N LEU A 333 8.35 9.69 -1.38
CA LEU A 333 7.53 10.40 -2.35
C LEU A 333 6.06 10.16 -2.01
N ILE A 334 5.31 11.24 -1.90
CA ILE A 334 3.94 11.26 -1.40
C ILE A 334 3.07 11.93 -2.46
N ASP A 335 1.93 11.32 -2.78
CA ASP A 335 0.99 11.87 -3.75
C ASP A 335 0.06 12.94 -3.15
N ARG A 336 -0.85 13.46 -3.99
CA ARG A 336 -1.78 14.55 -3.64
C ARG A 336 -2.75 14.18 -2.51
N ASP A 337 -2.99 12.89 -2.30
CA ASP A 337 -3.89 12.33 -1.29
C ASP A 337 -3.16 12.03 0.02
N GLY A 338 -1.84 12.25 0.07
CA GLY A 338 -1.01 11.98 1.24
C GLY A 338 -0.57 10.51 1.34
N VAL A 339 -0.65 9.75 0.25
CA VAL A 339 -0.25 8.33 0.21
C VAL A 339 1.24 8.22 -0.11
N ILE A 340 1.95 7.37 0.63
CA ILE A 340 3.38 7.12 0.39
C ILE A 340 3.51 6.21 -0.84
N VAL A 341 3.94 6.77 -1.98
CA VAL A 341 4.08 5.99 -3.22
C VAL A 341 5.46 5.36 -3.40
N LYS A 342 6.48 5.89 -2.72
CA LYS A 342 7.86 5.40 -2.81
C LYS A 342 8.62 5.73 -1.53
N ARG A 343 9.46 4.79 -1.09
CA ARG A 343 10.49 4.98 -0.05
C ARG A 343 11.87 4.78 -0.68
N VAL A 344 12.83 5.59 -0.27
CA VAL A 344 14.24 5.52 -0.67
C VAL A 344 15.09 5.56 0.58
N ILE A 345 15.93 4.55 0.77
CA ILE A 345 16.85 4.44 1.90
C ILE A 345 18.25 4.81 1.42
N GLY A 346 18.89 5.76 2.09
CA GLY A 346 20.18 6.31 1.68
C GLY A 346 20.05 7.45 0.67
N ALA A 347 21.19 8.03 0.32
CA ALA A 347 21.25 9.15 -0.61
C ALA A 347 20.80 8.77 -2.01
N ALA A 348 20.06 9.65 -2.67
CA ALA A 348 19.64 9.46 -4.05
C ALA A 348 19.89 10.68 -4.93
N ASP A 349 20.06 10.44 -6.23
CA ASP A 349 20.03 11.49 -7.23
C ASP A 349 18.59 11.75 -7.67
N TRP A 350 18.05 12.89 -7.25
CA TRP A 350 16.67 13.30 -7.55
C TRP A 350 16.50 13.91 -8.94
N GLU A 351 17.60 14.18 -9.65
CA GLU A 351 17.60 14.50 -11.08
C GLU A 351 17.63 13.26 -11.97
N ASP A 352 17.80 12.07 -11.38
CA ASP A 352 17.72 10.82 -12.14
C ASP A 352 16.39 10.76 -12.92
N PRO A 353 16.41 10.47 -14.23
CA PRO A 353 15.22 10.48 -15.07
C PRO A 353 14.08 9.59 -14.55
N VAL A 354 14.39 8.49 -13.86
CA VAL A 354 13.38 7.58 -13.29
C VAL A 354 12.64 8.26 -12.14
N ASN A 355 13.38 8.97 -11.27
CA ASN A 355 12.79 9.72 -10.16
C ASN A 355 11.95 10.89 -10.66
N GLU A 356 12.48 11.68 -11.60
CA GLU A 356 11.75 12.82 -12.17
C GLU A 356 10.48 12.37 -12.92
N MET A 357 10.56 11.28 -13.71
CA MET A 357 9.40 10.75 -14.42
C MET A 357 8.30 10.31 -13.47
N LEU A 358 8.64 9.65 -12.36
CA LEU A 358 7.67 9.27 -11.34
C LEU A 358 6.98 10.50 -10.74
N ILE A 359 7.75 11.54 -10.37
CA ILE A 359 7.21 12.78 -9.81
C ILE A 359 6.27 13.47 -10.80
N ARG A 360 6.68 13.58 -12.07
CA ARG A 360 5.85 14.17 -13.13
C ARG A 360 4.56 13.37 -13.37
N ARG A 361 4.62 12.05 -13.28
CA ARG A 361 3.43 11.20 -13.37
C ARG A 361 2.43 11.51 -12.25
N LEU A 362 2.90 11.69 -11.01
CA LEU A 362 2.03 12.06 -9.89
C LEU A 362 1.46 13.47 -10.04
N LEU A 363 2.25 14.42 -10.56
CA LEU A 363 1.79 15.78 -10.80
C LEU A 363 0.66 15.83 -11.85
N ASN A 364 0.70 14.92 -12.84
CA ASN A 364 -0.26 14.83 -13.93
C ASN A 364 -1.45 13.89 -13.63
N ALA A 365 -1.42 13.15 -12.52
CA ALA A 365 -2.56 12.36 -12.09
C ALA A 365 -3.67 13.32 -11.61
N GLN A 366 -4.83 13.27 -12.27
CA GLN A 366 -6.03 14.03 -11.92
C GLN A 366 -6.82 13.34 -10.83
#